data_AF-A0A0F9PKR6-F1
#
_entry.id   AF-A0A0F9PKR6-F1
#
_cell.length_a   1.000
_cell.length_b   1.000
_cell.length_c   1.000
_cell.angle_alpha   90.00
_cell.angle_beta   90.00
_cell.angle_gamma   90.00
#
_symmetry.space_group_name_H-M   'P 1'
#
loop_
_entity.id
_entity.type
_entity.pdbx_description
1 polymer ?
#
loop_
_entity_poly.entity_id
_entity_poly.type
_entity_poly.pdbx_seq_one_letter_code
_entity_poly.pdbx_strand_id
1 'polypeptide(L)'
;KELSKMLNGKKLIENKVRKKDNYFSFYIKSNNRVSAFLKLIEAPKEALEFENTAIVKDLKSRANRLANAETANKNKVIKNAFRQIKEVSHIEEALGLSSLSPGLCEICIARLEYPEDSLEELGKRMDPQLSKSAVNHRFRRVREIAGKLD
;
A
#
# COMPACT_ATOMS: atom_id res chain seq x y z
N LYS A 1 -35.91 -2.48 27.70
CA LYS A 1 -34.89 -1.66 28.42
C LYS A 1 -33.91 -2.54 29.21
N GLU A 2 -34.38 -3.57 29.92
CA GLU A 2 -33.52 -4.49 30.70
C GLU A 2 -32.52 -5.29 29.85
N LEU A 3 -32.96 -5.86 28.72
CA LEU A 3 -32.08 -6.57 27.79
C LEU A 3 -30.89 -5.70 27.32
N SER A 4 -31.13 -4.41 27.07
CA SER A 4 -30.07 -3.47 26.73
C SER A 4 -29.07 -3.30 27.86
N LYS A 5 -29.56 -3.18 29.11
CA LYS A 5 -28.72 -3.03 30.30
C LYS A 5 -27.85 -4.28 30.51
N MET A 6 -28.42 -5.46 30.30
CA MET A 6 -27.71 -6.75 30.38
C MET A 6 -26.62 -6.86 29.30
N LEU A 7 -26.96 -6.60 28.02
CA LEU A 7 -26.01 -6.71 26.92
C LEU A 7 -24.89 -5.64 26.99
N ASN A 8 -25.20 -4.44 27.47
CA ASN A 8 -24.21 -3.40 27.77
C ASN A 8 -23.29 -3.83 28.92
N GLY A 9 -23.84 -4.39 30.01
CA GLY A 9 -23.04 -4.88 31.15
C GLY A 9 -22.05 -5.99 30.75
N LYS A 10 -22.43 -6.82 29.77
CA LYS A 10 -21.56 -7.84 29.17
C LYS A 10 -20.65 -7.34 28.04
N LYS A 11 -20.64 -6.01 27.76
CA LYS A 11 -19.84 -5.37 26.69
C LYS A 11 -20.08 -5.91 25.28
N LEU A 12 -21.26 -6.49 25.03
CA LEU A 12 -21.64 -7.07 23.73
C LEU A 12 -22.18 -6.03 22.74
N ILE A 13 -22.63 -4.87 23.22
CA ILE A 13 -23.12 -3.75 22.43
C ILE A 13 -22.53 -2.44 22.96
N GLU A 14 -22.46 -1.42 22.11
CA GLU A 14 -22.06 -0.06 22.48
C GLU A 14 -23.30 0.84 22.58
N ASN A 15 -24.13 0.64 23.61
CA ASN A 15 -25.20 1.55 24.07
C ASN A 15 -26.26 2.06 23.07
N LYS A 16 -26.16 1.79 21.76
CA LYS A 16 -27.07 2.28 20.73
C LYS A 16 -28.19 1.28 20.49
N VAL A 17 -29.29 1.46 21.21
CA VAL A 17 -30.58 0.89 20.84
C VAL A 17 -31.19 1.78 19.77
N ARG A 18 -31.41 1.25 18.56
CA ARG A 18 -32.20 1.97 17.55
C ARG A 18 -33.67 1.69 17.81
N LYS A 19 -34.45 2.72 18.13
CA LYS A 19 -35.91 2.66 18.18
C LYS A 19 -36.45 2.92 16.78
N LYS A 20 -37.27 2.00 16.27
CA LYS A 20 -38.17 2.20 15.14
C LYS A 20 -39.61 2.20 15.67
N ASP A 21 -40.56 2.60 14.84
CA ASP A 21 -41.95 2.88 15.24
C ASP A 21 -42.57 1.74 16.08
N ASN A 22 -42.30 0.47 15.71
CA ASN A 22 -42.88 -0.69 16.38
C ASN A 22 -41.87 -1.66 17.04
N TYR A 23 -40.57 -1.39 17.00
CA TYR A 23 -39.57 -2.29 17.64
C TYR A 23 -38.25 -1.61 18.01
N PHE A 24 -37.52 -2.26 18.92
CA PHE A 24 -36.15 -1.92 19.27
C PHE A 24 -35.18 -2.87 18.56
N SER A 25 -34.11 -2.34 17.98
CA SER A 25 -33.06 -3.13 17.34
C SER A 25 -31.70 -2.84 17.97
N PHE A 26 -30.92 -3.91 18.13
CA PHE A 26 -29.54 -3.87 18.58
C PHE A 26 -28.64 -4.24 17.41
N TYR A 27 -27.46 -3.64 17.35
CA TYR A 27 -26.49 -3.92 16.30
C TYR A 27 -25.14 -4.28 16.92
N ILE A 28 -24.63 -5.45 16.57
CA ILE A 28 -23.32 -5.93 16.96
C ILE A 28 -22.46 -6.00 15.70
N LYS A 29 -21.38 -5.21 15.65
CA LYS A 29 -20.50 -5.13 14.48
C LYS A 29 -19.21 -5.93 14.62
N SER A 30 -18.71 -6.09 15.84
CA SER A 30 -17.43 -6.76 16.10
C SER A 30 -17.61 -8.27 16.07
N ASN A 31 -16.79 -8.97 15.28
CA ASN A 31 -16.78 -10.44 15.23
C ASN A 31 -16.65 -11.05 16.63
N ASN A 32 -15.78 -10.48 17.47
CA ASN A 32 -15.57 -10.94 18.85
C ASN A 32 -16.84 -10.79 19.69
N ARG A 33 -17.61 -9.71 19.50
CA ARG A 33 -18.87 -9.49 20.21
C ARG A 33 -20.00 -10.36 19.67
N VAL A 34 -20.03 -10.66 18.38
CA VAL A 34 -20.99 -11.61 17.79
C VAL A 34 -20.74 -13.02 18.33
N SER A 35 -19.50 -13.48 18.35
CA SER A 35 -19.14 -14.77 18.95
C SER A 35 -19.47 -14.82 20.45
N ALA A 36 -19.13 -13.78 21.21
CA ALA A 36 -19.45 -13.72 22.63
C ALA A 36 -20.97 -13.70 22.90
N PHE A 37 -21.77 -13.14 21.99
CA PHE A 37 -23.23 -13.21 22.06
C PHE A 37 -23.74 -14.63 21.77
N LEU A 38 -23.23 -15.31 20.74
CA LEU A 38 -23.59 -16.71 20.45
C LEU A 38 -23.27 -17.64 21.63
N LYS A 39 -22.11 -17.45 22.26
CA LYS A 39 -21.72 -18.17 23.49
C LYS A 39 -22.66 -17.87 24.67
N LEU A 40 -23.18 -16.65 24.77
CA LEU A 40 -24.11 -16.26 25.83
C LEU A 40 -25.49 -16.91 25.69
N ILE A 41 -25.97 -17.11 24.47
CA ILE A 41 -27.27 -17.74 24.18
C ILE A 41 -27.17 -19.27 24.03
N GLU A 42 -26.11 -19.87 24.60
CA GLU A 42 -25.87 -21.31 24.60
C GLU A 42 -25.72 -21.92 23.19
N ALA A 43 -25.18 -21.15 22.25
CA ALA A 43 -24.87 -21.56 20.88
C ALA A 43 -23.34 -21.62 20.62
N PRO A 44 -22.56 -22.44 21.37
CA PRO A 44 -21.10 -22.46 21.24
C PRO A 44 -20.61 -23.12 19.95
N LYS A 45 -21.38 -24.03 19.34
CA LYS A 45 -21.03 -24.67 18.06
C LYS A 45 -21.07 -23.64 16.93
N GLU A 46 -22.14 -22.86 16.89
CA GLU A 46 -22.36 -21.77 15.95
C GLU A 46 -21.32 -20.66 16.15
N ALA A 47 -20.94 -20.38 17.40
CA ALA A 47 -19.86 -19.44 17.71
C ALA A 47 -18.52 -19.89 17.12
N LEU A 48 -18.19 -21.18 17.22
CA LEU A 48 -16.95 -21.75 16.67
C LEU A 48 -16.93 -21.70 15.13
N GLU A 49 -18.03 -22.08 14.47
CA GLU A 49 -18.15 -21.98 13.00
C GLU A 49 -18.05 -20.53 12.51
N PHE A 50 -18.67 -19.60 13.25
CA PHE A 50 -18.56 -18.17 12.98
C PHE A 50 -17.11 -17.68 13.09
N GLU A 51 -16.41 -18.04 14.17
CA GLU A 51 -15.00 -17.68 14.39
C GLU A 51 -14.10 -18.23 13.28
N ASN A 52 -14.25 -19.50 12.91
CA ASN A 52 -13.50 -20.12 11.81
C ASN A 52 -13.71 -19.36 10.50
N THR A 53 -14.96 -19.04 10.16
CA THR A 53 -15.28 -18.26 8.95
C THR A 53 -14.68 -16.85 9.00
N ALA A 54 -14.74 -16.20 10.17
CA ALA A 54 -14.19 -14.87 10.36
C ALA A 54 -12.66 -14.84 10.21
N ILE A 55 -11.96 -15.84 10.75
CA ILE A 55 -10.50 -16.00 10.61
C ILE A 55 -10.12 -16.14 9.14
N VAL A 56 -10.78 -17.05 8.41
CA VAL A 56 -10.48 -17.26 6.98
C VAL A 56 -10.72 -15.99 6.16
N LYS A 57 -11.81 -15.24 6.44
CA LYS A 57 -12.08 -13.96 5.79
C LYS A 57 -11.00 -12.92 6.11
N ASP A 58 -10.55 -12.82 7.35
CA ASP A 58 -9.50 -11.88 7.73
C ASP A 58 -8.17 -12.21 7.05
N LEU A 59 -7.78 -13.49 7.02
CA LEU A 59 -6.58 -13.95 6.31
C LEU A 59 -6.64 -13.60 4.81
N LYS A 60 -7.77 -13.90 4.14
CA LYS A 60 -7.99 -13.52 2.73
C LYS A 60 -7.91 -12.01 2.53
N SER A 61 -8.52 -11.25 3.43
CA SER A 61 -8.52 -9.78 3.37
C SER A 61 -7.10 -9.20 3.52
N ARG A 62 -6.29 -9.76 4.43
CA ARG A 62 -4.89 -9.39 4.60
C ARG A 62 -4.05 -9.73 3.37
N ALA A 63 -4.21 -10.95 2.82
CA ALA A 63 -3.53 -11.37 1.61
C ALA A 63 -3.85 -10.45 0.42
N ASN A 64 -5.14 -10.12 0.22
CA ASN A 64 -5.56 -9.20 -0.83
C ASN A 64 -4.96 -7.80 -0.65
N ARG A 65 -4.94 -7.27 0.58
CA ARG A 65 -4.29 -5.98 0.87
C ARG A 65 -2.80 -6.01 0.56
N LEU A 66 -2.10 -7.09 0.92
CA LEU A 66 -0.68 -7.26 0.64
C LEU A 66 -0.40 -7.31 -0.87
N ALA A 67 -1.11 -8.18 -1.59
CA ALA A 67 -0.96 -8.31 -3.05
C ALA A 67 -1.26 -6.99 -3.78
N ASN A 68 -2.29 -6.25 -3.34
CA ASN A 68 -2.60 -4.93 -3.89
C ASN A 68 -1.49 -3.91 -3.62
N ALA A 69 -0.91 -3.91 -2.41
CA ALA A 69 0.17 -3.01 -2.05
C ALA A 69 1.44 -3.29 -2.89
N GLU A 70 1.80 -4.56 -3.08
CA GLU A 70 2.92 -4.96 -3.93
C GLU A 70 2.69 -4.55 -5.38
N THR A 71 1.51 -4.83 -5.92
CA THR A 71 1.14 -4.46 -7.30
C THR A 71 1.20 -2.95 -7.51
N ALA A 72 0.65 -2.17 -6.57
CA ALA A 72 0.71 -0.70 -6.62
C ALA A 72 2.15 -0.17 -6.56
N ASN A 73 2.99 -0.77 -5.71
CA ASN A 73 4.40 -0.39 -5.62
C ASN A 73 5.17 -0.70 -6.92
N LYS A 74 4.99 -1.89 -7.49
CA LYS A 74 5.58 -2.26 -8.79
C LYS A 74 5.15 -1.30 -9.90
N ASN A 75 3.85 -1.02 -10.00
CA ASN A 75 3.31 -0.07 -10.99
C ASN A 75 3.90 1.33 -10.83
N LYS A 76 4.12 1.80 -9.60
CA LYS A 76 4.75 3.11 -9.33
C LYS A 76 6.23 3.11 -9.76
N VAL A 77 6.96 2.03 -9.52
CA VAL A 77 8.36 1.88 -9.96
C VAL A 77 8.44 1.92 -11.48
N ILE A 78 7.61 1.13 -12.17
CA ILE A 78 7.56 1.09 -13.64
C ILE A 78 7.24 2.47 -14.23
N LYS A 79 6.19 3.14 -13.73
CA LYS A 79 5.83 4.49 -14.20
C LYS A 79 6.96 5.51 -14.00
N ASN A 80 7.66 5.45 -12.88
CA ASN A 80 8.80 6.32 -12.61
C ASN A 80 9.97 6.04 -13.55
N ALA A 81 10.27 4.76 -13.83
CA ALA A 81 11.32 4.37 -14.76
C ALA A 81 11.02 4.88 -16.18
N PHE A 82 9.79 4.70 -16.68
CA PHE A 82 9.38 5.25 -17.97
C PHE A 82 9.50 6.77 -18.04
N ARG A 83 9.13 7.49 -16.98
CA ARG A 83 9.31 8.95 -16.94
C ARG A 83 10.79 9.33 -16.98
N GLN A 84 11.64 8.63 -16.21
CA GLN A 84 13.08 8.86 -16.22
C GLN A 84 13.69 8.62 -17.60
N ILE A 85 13.31 7.54 -18.29
CA ILE A 85 13.78 7.25 -19.65
C ILE A 85 13.41 8.38 -20.61
N LYS A 86 12.18 8.91 -20.52
CA LYS A 86 11.75 10.07 -21.32
C LYS A 86 12.57 11.32 -21.00
N GLU A 87 12.75 11.65 -19.72
CA GLU A 87 13.57 12.78 -19.27
C GLU A 87 15.01 12.67 -19.79
N VAL A 88 15.60 11.47 -19.70
CA VAL A 88 16.95 11.18 -20.19
C VAL A 88 17.06 11.28 -21.71
N SER A 89 16.10 10.71 -22.45
CA SER A 89 16.10 10.74 -23.92
C SER A 89 15.95 12.18 -24.43
N HIS A 90 15.10 12.98 -23.79
CA HIS A 90 14.94 14.38 -24.14
C HIS A 90 16.23 15.20 -23.95
N ILE A 91 16.96 14.94 -22.86
CA ILE A 91 18.28 15.59 -22.64
C ILE A 91 19.29 15.15 -23.71
N GLU A 92 19.33 13.86 -24.04
CA GLU A 92 20.23 13.35 -25.09
C GLU A 92 19.98 14.04 -26.43
N GLU A 93 18.71 14.15 -26.84
CA GLU A 93 18.31 14.79 -28.10
C GLU A 93 18.62 16.29 -28.12
N ALA A 94 18.43 17.00 -27.01
CA ALA A 94 18.57 18.46 -26.96
C ALA A 94 20.02 18.94 -26.83
N LEU A 95 20.87 18.24 -26.07
CA LEU A 95 22.22 18.73 -25.73
C LEU A 95 23.26 17.63 -25.49
N GLY A 96 22.88 16.36 -25.60
CA GLY A 96 23.76 15.21 -25.37
C GLY A 96 24.06 14.96 -23.89
N LEU A 97 24.00 13.71 -23.45
CA LEU A 97 24.26 13.29 -22.07
C LEU A 97 25.70 13.56 -21.63
N SER A 98 26.65 13.62 -22.57
CA SER A 98 28.06 13.95 -22.30
C SER A 98 28.27 15.37 -21.78
N SER A 99 27.30 16.26 -21.94
CA SER A 99 27.34 17.62 -21.39
C SER A 99 26.93 17.69 -19.92
N LEU A 100 26.33 16.62 -19.37
CA LEU A 100 26.03 16.49 -17.95
C LEU A 100 27.30 16.24 -17.13
N SER A 101 27.23 16.50 -15.82
CA SER A 101 28.32 16.08 -14.92
C SER A 101 28.49 14.55 -14.95
N PRO A 102 29.71 14.01 -14.74
CA PRO A 102 30.00 12.59 -14.93
C PRO A 102 29.00 11.66 -14.22
N GLY A 103 28.71 11.92 -12.95
CA GLY A 103 27.75 11.10 -12.20
C GLY A 103 26.29 11.21 -12.67
N LEU A 104 25.89 12.29 -13.33
CA LEU A 104 24.57 12.39 -13.96
C LEU A 104 24.54 11.68 -15.31
N CYS A 105 25.61 11.82 -16.11
CA CYS A 105 25.75 11.08 -17.36
C CYS A 105 25.72 9.56 -17.12
N GLU A 106 26.53 9.06 -16.19
CA GLU A 106 26.59 7.63 -15.84
C GLU A 106 25.23 7.07 -15.43
N ILE A 107 24.46 7.78 -14.58
CA ILE A 107 23.16 7.26 -14.13
C ILE A 107 22.10 7.32 -15.24
N CYS A 108 22.20 8.29 -16.16
CA CYS A 108 21.35 8.38 -17.34
C CYS A 108 21.61 7.20 -18.27
N ILE A 109 22.88 6.91 -18.57
CA ILE A 109 23.30 5.74 -19.37
C ILE A 109 22.81 4.45 -18.72
N ALA A 110 23.08 4.27 -17.41
CA ALA A 110 22.66 3.07 -16.69
C ALA A 110 21.14 2.87 -16.72
N ARG A 111 20.32 3.93 -16.70
CA ARG A 111 18.86 3.80 -16.82
C ARG A 111 18.40 3.42 -18.23
N LEU A 112 19.10 3.85 -19.28
CA LEU A 112 18.79 3.42 -20.64
C LEU A 112 19.21 1.96 -20.87
N GLU A 113 20.35 1.54 -20.32
CA GLU A 113 20.82 0.15 -20.40
C GLU A 113 19.98 -0.81 -19.58
N TYR A 114 19.55 -0.39 -18.38
CA TYR A 114 18.77 -1.18 -17.44
C TYR A 114 17.43 -0.51 -17.13
N PRO A 115 16.48 -0.51 -18.08
CA PRO A 115 15.20 0.20 -17.94
C PRO A 115 14.28 -0.40 -16.88
N GLU A 116 14.41 -1.70 -16.62
CA GLU A 116 13.57 -2.43 -15.66
C GLU A 116 14.08 -2.35 -14.21
N ASP A 117 15.34 -1.94 -14.02
CA ASP A 117 15.97 -1.91 -12.72
C ASP A 117 15.33 -0.88 -11.78
N SER A 118 15.12 -1.28 -10.54
CA SER A 118 14.80 -0.35 -9.47
C SER A 118 15.95 0.65 -9.23
N LEU A 119 15.66 1.75 -8.54
CA LEU A 119 16.70 2.72 -8.17
C LEU A 119 17.80 2.13 -7.28
N GLU A 120 17.49 1.05 -6.56
CA GLU A 120 18.47 0.35 -5.74
C GLU A 120 19.39 -0.53 -6.60
N GLU A 121 18.82 -1.26 -7.56
CA GLU A 121 19.60 -2.07 -8.50
C GLU A 121 20.50 -1.21 -9.38
N LEU A 122 19.99 -0.08 -9.90
CA LEU A 122 20.83 0.91 -10.58
C LEU A 122 21.96 1.39 -9.68
N GLY A 123 21.70 1.67 -8.41
CA GLY A 123 22.72 2.11 -7.46
C GLY A 123 23.85 1.09 -7.25
N LYS A 124 23.52 -0.20 -7.28
CA LYS A 124 24.49 -1.31 -7.18
C LYS A 124 25.37 -1.46 -8.42
N ARG A 125 24.93 -0.94 -9.58
CA ARG A 125 25.70 -0.95 -10.83
C ARG A 125 26.68 0.20 -10.97
N MET A 126 26.54 1.24 -10.14
CA MET A 126 27.43 2.38 -10.15
C MET A 126 28.76 2.04 -9.48
N ASP A 127 29.82 2.73 -9.89
CA ASP A 127 31.11 2.69 -9.23
C ASP A 127 31.55 4.13 -8.85
N PRO A 128 31.61 4.49 -7.56
CA PRO A 128 31.26 3.67 -6.41
C PRO A 128 29.75 3.41 -6.30
N GLN A 129 29.38 2.31 -5.64
CA GLN A 129 27.98 1.95 -5.42
C GLN A 129 27.22 3.07 -4.70
N LEU A 130 26.00 3.31 -5.15
CA LEU A 130 25.13 4.35 -4.62
C LEU A 130 23.96 3.77 -3.85
N SER A 131 23.55 4.46 -2.79
CA SER A 131 22.27 4.18 -2.15
C SER A 131 21.10 4.56 -3.06
N LYS A 132 19.94 3.91 -2.85
CA LYS A 132 18.67 4.27 -3.50
C LYS A 132 18.35 5.77 -3.41
N SER A 133 18.66 6.40 -2.28
CA SER A 133 18.42 7.83 -2.05
C SER A 133 19.34 8.69 -2.91
N ALA A 134 20.62 8.33 -3.03
CA ALA A 134 21.58 9.03 -3.87
C ALA A 134 21.19 8.96 -5.36
N VAL A 135 20.79 7.78 -5.84
CA VAL A 135 20.26 7.60 -7.22
C VAL A 135 19.02 8.46 -7.45
N ASN A 136 18.06 8.43 -6.51
CA ASN A 136 16.86 9.26 -6.60
C ASN A 136 17.19 10.76 -6.65
N HIS A 137 18.19 11.21 -5.88
CA HIS A 137 18.65 12.59 -5.93
C HIS A 137 19.23 12.95 -7.29
N ARG A 138 20.00 12.04 -7.92
CA ARG A 138 20.51 12.27 -9.28
C ARG A 138 19.36 12.38 -10.29
N PHE A 139 18.38 11.48 -10.27
CA PHE A 139 17.21 11.59 -11.16
C PHE A 139 16.33 12.83 -10.91
N ARG A 140 16.32 13.38 -9.70
CA ARG A 140 15.66 14.67 -9.45
C ARG A 140 16.36 15.79 -10.23
N ARG A 141 17.69 15.83 -10.20
CA ARG A 141 18.48 16.79 -10.99
C ARG A 141 18.31 16.56 -12.49
N VAL A 142 18.29 15.32 -12.95
CA VAL A 142 18.00 14.98 -14.36
C VAL A 142 16.65 15.56 -14.78
N ARG A 143 15.58 15.37 -13.98
CA ARG A 143 14.28 16.00 -14.26
C ARG A 143 14.35 17.52 -14.30
N GLU A 144 15.05 18.14 -13.35
CA GLU A 144 15.20 19.61 -13.31
C GLU A 144 15.94 20.15 -14.54
N ILE A 145 16.90 19.39 -15.08
CA ILE A 145 17.59 19.74 -16.32
C ILE A 145 16.66 19.57 -17.50
N ALA A 146 16.01 18.41 -17.64
CA ALA A 146 15.05 18.14 -18.73
C ALA A 146 13.96 19.22 -18.80
N GLY A 147 13.36 19.60 -17.66
CA GLY A 147 12.32 20.63 -17.62
C GLY A 147 12.79 22.07 -17.85
N LYS A 148 14.09 22.31 -18.05
CA LYS A 148 14.63 23.61 -18.50
C LYS A 148 14.88 23.65 -20.01
N LEU A 149 14.72 22.52 -20.69
CA LEU A 149 14.89 22.37 -22.14
C LEU A 149 13.57 22.49 -22.90
N ASP A 150 12.45 22.42 -22.17
CA ASP A 150 11.13 22.85 -22.60
C ASP A 150 11.05 24.40 -22.66
#